data_AF-A0A3Q8YKE4-F1
#
_entry.id   AF-A0A3Q8YKE4-F1
#
_cell.length_a   1.000
_cell.length_b   1.000
_cell.length_c   1.000
_cell.angle_alpha   90.00
_cell.angle_beta   90.00
_cell.angle_gamma   90.00
#
_symmetry.space_group_name_H-M   'P 1'
#
loop_
_entity.id
_entity.type
_entity.pdbx_description
1 polymer ?
#
loop_
_entity_poly.entity_id
_entity_poly.type
_entity_poly.pdbx_seq_one_letter_code
_entity_poly.pdbx_strand_id
1 'polypeptide(L)' 'MREHVGDGSQVRDGSQVRTDDKQLVALLKEKAGISEAEACKLIKEVGHDRHSLLREARFLKARH' A
#
# COMPACT_ATOMS: atom_id res chain seq x y z
N MET A 1 25.00 -10.09 32.90
CA MET A 1 24.41 -8.74 32.91
C MET A 1 23.50 -8.65 31.70
N ARG A 2 22.26 -8.17 31.88
CA ARG A 2 21.29 -8.04 30.78
C ARG A 2 21.65 -6.81 29.97
N GLU A 3 21.90 -7.01 28.69
CA GLU A 3 21.89 -5.95 27.69
C GLU A 3 20.69 -6.17 26.78
N HIS A 4 19.58 -5.58 27.23
CA HIS A 4 18.57 -5.03 26.36
C HIS A 4 19.14 -3.68 25.88
N VAL A 5 19.09 -3.36 24.58
CA VAL A 5 18.81 -2.02 24.01
C VAL A 5 19.08 -2.01 22.51
N GLY A 6 18.12 -1.46 21.75
CA GLY A 6 18.22 -1.10 20.34
C GLY A 6 16.96 -1.51 19.58
N ASP A 7 15.77 -1.19 20.11
CA ASP A 7 14.98 0.00 19.73
C ASP A 7 14.86 0.23 18.22
N GLY A 8 13.61 0.11 17.77
CA GLY A 8 13.21 0.22 16.39
C GLY A 8 13.48 1.60 15.83
N SER A 9 14.20 1.64 14.73
CA SER A 9 14.11 2.72 13.77
C SER A 9 14.49 2.14 12.41
N GLN A 10 13.54 1.40 11.82
CA GLN A 10 13.45 1.37 10.37
C GLN A 10 13.26 2.83 9.94
N VAL A 11 14.38 3.49 9.68
CA VAL A 11 14.42 4.69 8.85
C VAL A 11 13.85 4.25 7.51
N ARG A 12 12.53 4.39 7.37
CA ARG A 12 11.82 4.19 6.10
C ARG A 12 12.25 5.32 5.21
N ASP A 13 13.38 5.08 4.57
CA ASP A 13 13.91 5.83 3.45
C ASP A 13 12.72 6.11 2.52
N GLY A 14 12.41 7.38 2.28
CA GLY A 14 11.26 7.78 1.46
C GLY A 14 11.30 7.15 0.05
N SER A 15 12.46 6.66 -0.37
CA SER A 15 12.67 5.89 -1.60
C SER A 15 11.95 4.51 -1.58
N GLN A 16 11.89 3.84 -0.43
CA GLN A 16 11.23 2.55 -0.29
C GLN A 16 9.70 2.67 -0.33
N VAL A 17 9.15 3.70 0.32
CA VAL A 17 7.69 3.96 0.33
C VAL A 17 7.19 4.26 -1.09
N ARG A 18 7.91 5.09 -1.85
CA ARG A 18 7.53 5.45 -3.22
C ARG A 18 7.60 4.28 -4.20
N THR A 19 8.49 3.32 -3.94
CA THR A 19 8.59 2.09 -4.74
C THR A 19 7.42 1.16 -4.42
N ASP A 20 7.06 1.05 -3.15
CA ASP A 20 5.92 0.25 -2.68
C ASP A 20 4.59 0.77 -3.25
N ASP A 21 4.38 2.09 -3.25
CA ASP A 21 3.20 2.73 -3.86
C ASP A 21 3.03 2.34 -5.34
N LYS A 22 4.11 2.44 -6.14
CA LYS A 22 4.05 2.08 -7.56
C LYS A 22 3.72 0.60 -7.78
N GLN A 23 4.26 -0.28 -6.95
CA GLN A 23 3.97 -1.71 -7.03
C GLN A 23 2.52 -2.02 -6.64
N LEU A 24 1.99 -1.36 -5.60
CA LEU A 24 0.59 -1.49 -5.19
C LEU A 24 -0.36 -0.93 -6.25
N VAL A 25 -0.04 0.23 -6.85
CA VAL A 25 -0.83 0.79 -7.96
C VAL A 25 -0.90 -0.18 -9.13
N ALA A 26 0.24 -0.72 -9.58
CA ALA A 26 0.28 -1.68 -10.68
C ALA A 26 -0.54 -2.94 -10.36
N LEU A 27 -0.42 -3.45 -9.13
CA LEU A 27 -1.20 -4.59 -8.66
C LEU A 27 -2.70 -4.31 -8.67
N LEU A 28 -3.14 -3.15 -8.17
CA LEU A 28 -4.56 -2.80 -8.10
C LEU A 28 -5.16 -2.63 -9.51
N LYS A 29 -4.40 -2.05 -10.43
CA LYS A 29 -4.77 -1.99 -11.85
C LYS A 29 -4.93 -3.39 -12.45
N GLU A 30 -4.01 -4.31 -12.21
CA GLU A 30 -4.08 -5.67 -12.75
C GLU A 30 -5.20 -6.51 -12.11
N LYS A 31 -5.30 -6.51 -10.77
CA LYS A 31 -6.19 -7.41 -10.03
C LYS A 31 -7.59 -6.87 -9.86
N ALA A 32 -7.72 -5.58 -9.60
CA ALA A 32 -9.02 -4.94 -9.41
C ALA A 32 -9.50 -4.25 -10.68
N GLY A 33 -8.63 -3.92 -11.64
CA GLY A 33 -9.03 -3.24 -12.88
C GLY A 33 -9.50 -1.81 -12.65
N ILE A 34 -8.94 -1.14 -11.63
CA ILE A 34 -9.23 0.27 -11.31
C ILE A 34 -8.16 1.19 -11.94
N SER A 35 -8.48 2.47 -12.09
CA SER A 35 -7.55 3.46 -12.62
C SER A 35 -6.40 3.76 -11.63
N GLU A 36 -5.30 4.29 -12.15
CA GLU A 36 -4.13 4.67 -11.35
C GLU A 36 -4.44 5.73 -10.28
N ALA A 37 -5.28 6.72 -10.63
CA ALA A 37 -5.74 7.73 -9.69
C ALA A 37 -6.52 7.11 -8.51
N GLU A 38 -7.42 6.18 -8.82
CA GLU A 38 -8.20 5.45 -7.81
C GLU A 38 -7.28 4.59 -6.93
N ALA A 39 -6.33 3.88 -7.53
CA ALA A 39 -5.36 3.07 -6.78
C ALA A 39 -4.48 3.92 -5.85
N CYS A 40 -3.97 5.06 -6.34
CA CYS A 40 -3.17 5.99 -5.54
C CYS A 40 -3.98 6.58 -4.39
N LYS A 41 -5.25 6.92 -4.64
CA LYS A 41 -6.17 7.37 -3.60
C LYS A 41 -6.41 6.28 -2.55
N LEU A 42 -6.67 5.05 -2.99
CA LEU A 42 -6.87 3.89 -2.13
C LEU A 42 -5.68 3.62 -1.22
N ILE A 43 -4.45 3.71 -1.75
CA ILE A 43 -3.22 3.53 -0.96
C ILE A 43 -3.07 4.62 0.10
N LYS A 44 -3.48 5.87 -0.20
CA LYS A 44 -3.49 6.95 0.79
C LYS A 44 -4.57 6.76 1.87
N GLU A 45 -5.72 6.20 1.51
CA GLU A 45 -6.85 6.01 2.44
C GLU A 45 -6.72 4.75 3.30
N VAL A 46 -6.22 3.65 2.72
CA VAL A 46 -6.12 2.32 3.38
C VAL A 46 -4.69 2.05 3.89
N GLY A 47 -3.68 2.69 3.30
CA GLY A 47 -2.26 2.40 3.54
C GLY A 47 -1.69 1.35 2.59
N HIS A 48 -0.49 0.86 2.89
CA HIS A 48 0.26 -0.10 2.06
C HIS A 48 -0.14 -1.57 2.26
N ASP A 49 -1.27 -1.84 2.94
CA ASP A 49 -1.71 -3.22 3.16
C ASP A 49 -2.36 -3.82 1.90
N ARG A 50 -1.63 -4.74 1.26
CA ARG A 50 -2.02 -5.34 -0.02
C ARG A 50 -3.39 -6.03 0.01
N HIS A 51 -3.72 -6.73 1.10
CA HIS A 51 -4.98 -7.48 1.18
C HIS A 51 -6.17 -6.54 1.35
N SER A 52 -6.02 -5.52 2.20
CA SER A 52 -7.03 -4.48 2.42
C SER A 52 -7.28 -3.67 1.15
N LEU A 53 -6.21 -3.30 0.43
CA LEU A 53 -6.30 -2.61 -0.85
C LEU A 53 -7.04 -3.41 -1.92
N LEU A 54 -6.73 -4.70 -2.08
CA LEU A 54 -7.42 -5.55 -3.07
C LEU A 54 -8.90 -5.74 -2.74
N ARG A 55 -9.23 -5.85 -1.46
CA ARG A 55 -10.62 -5.92 -1.00
C ARG A 55 -11.35 -4.63 -1.36
N GLU A 56 -10.81 -3.49 -0.95
CA GLU A 56 -11.46 -2.19 -1.16
C GLU A 56 -11.55 -1.84 -2.65
N ALA A 57 -10.52 -2.14 -3.44
CA ALA A 57 -10.53 -1.92 -4.88
C ALA A 57 -11.58 -2.77 -5.62
N ARG A 58 -11.86 -4.00 -5.15
CA ARG A 58 -12.96 -4.82 -5.68
C ARG A 58 -14.32 -4.22 -5.37
N PHE A 59 -14.51 -3.68 -4.17
CA PHE A 59 -15.74 -2.98 -3.80
C PHE A 59 -15.92 -1.70 -4.60
N LEU A 60 -14.85 -0.93 -4.78
CA LEU A 60 -14.83 0.29 -5.57
C LEU A 60 -15.27 0.02 -7.02
N LYS A 61 -14.74 -1.02 -7.66
CA LYS A 61 -15.14 -1.42 -9.01
C LYS A 61 -16.57 -1.96 -9.08
N ALA A 62 -17.01 -2.74 -8.09
CA ALA A 62 -18.36 -3.28 -8.07
C ALA A 62 -19.45 -2.19 -7.93
N ARG A 63 -19.07 -1.00 -7.48
CA ARG A 63 -19.97 0.16 -7.31
C ARG A 63 -20.09 1.04 -8.55
N HIS A 64 -19.34 0.75 -9.62
CA HIS A 64 -19.23 1.54 -10.85
C HIS A 64 -19.61 0.71 -12.07
#